data_AF-A0A561T190-F1
#
_entry.id   AF-A0A561T190-F1
#
_cell.length_a   1.000
_cell.length_b   1.000
_cell.length_c   1.000
_cell.angle_alpha   90.00
_cell.angle_beta   90.00
_cell.angle_gamma   90.00
#
_symmetry.space_group_name_H-M   'P 1'
#
loop_
_entity.id
_entity.type
_entity.pdbx_description
1 polymer ?
#
loop_
_entity_poly.entity_id
_entity_poly.type
_entity_poly.pdbx_seq_one_letter_code
_entity_poly.pdbx_strand_id
1 'polypeptide(L)' 'MTDKPSVLFVCVHNAGRSQMAAALLAHHAHGAVEVRSAGSEPTPSAMFGCVPRH' A
#
# COMPACT_ATOMS: atom_id res chain seq x y z
N MET A 1 -0.29 -24.47 -0.47
CA MET A 1 -0.63 -23.08 -0.79
C MET A 1 0.54 -22.23 -0.37
N THR A 2 1.28 -21.67 -1.32
CA THR A 2 2.21 -20.58 -1.01
C THR A 2 1.37 -19.31 -0.98
N ASP A 3 1.08 -18.82 0.23
CA ASP A 3 0.43 -17.54 0.39
C ASP A 3 1.21 -16.47 -0.37
N LYS A 4 0.45 -15.59 -1.04
CA LYS A 4 1.01 -14.51 -1.82
C LYS A 4 1.78 -13.57 -0.87
N PRO A 5 3.06 -13.27 -1.13
CA PRO A 5 3.85 -12.43 -0.24
C PRO A 5 3.20 -11.05 -0.09
N SER A 6 3.27 -10.50 1.13
CA SER A 6 2.65 -9.22 1.46
C SER A 6 3.71 -8.17 1.83
N VAL A 7 3.53 -6.94 1.36
CA VAL A 7 4.42 -5.80 1.65
C VAL A 7 3.60 -4.62 2.18
N LEU A 8 4.05 -4.03 3.30
CA LEU A 8 3.46 -2.84 3.92
C LEU A 8 4.46 -1.69 3.89
N PHE A 9 4.10 -0.59 3.22
CA PHE A 9 4.86 0.65 3.25
C PHE A 9 4.31 1.60 4.32
N VAL A 10 5.16 2.08 5.23
CA VAL A 10 4.76 2.93 6.35
C VAL A 10 5.48 4.28 6.28
N CYS A 11 4.73 5.38 6.49
CA CYS A 11 5.31 6.69 6.80
C CYS A 11 4.49 7.38 7.91
N VAL A 12 4.74 8.66 8.19
CA VAL A 12 4.00 9.37 9.26
C VAL A 12 2.56 9.63 8.83
N HIS A 13 2.34 10.36 7.74
CA HIS A 13 1.01 10.87 7.38
C HIS A 13 0.19 9.98 6.43
N ASN A 14 0.78 8.91 5.88
CA ASN A 14 0.21 8.12 4.79
C ASN A 14 -0.27 8.93 3.57
N ALA A 15 0.37 10.05 3.25
CA ALA A 15 -0.06 10.96 2.18
C ALA A 15 1.07 11.31 1.20
N GLY A 16 2.08 10.43 1.09
CA GLY A 16 3.28 10.72 0.31
C GLY A 16 4.06 9.46 -0.05
N ARG A 17 5.29 9.33 0.45
CA ARG A 17 6.23 8.27 0.04
C ARG A 17 5.67 6.85 0.16
N SER A 18 4.94 6.54 1.23
CA SER A 18 4.35 5.21 1.42
C SER A 18 3.33 4.85 0.34
N GLN A 19 2.53 5.83 -0.10
CA GLN A 19 1.54 5.62 -1.17
C GLN A 19 2.21 5.51 -2.54
N MET A 20 3.20 6.36 -2.85
CA MET A 20 3.94 6.27 -4.11
C MET A 20 4.71 4.95 -4.22
N ALA A 21 5.35 4.50 -3.14
CA ALA A 21 6.05 3.22 -3.12
C ALA A 21 5.09 2.03 -3.30
N ALA A 22 3.91 2.08 -2.66
CA ALA A 22 2.88 1.06 -2.83
C ALA A 22 2.34 1.01 -4.27
N ALA A 23 2.08 2.16 -4.88
CA ALA A 23 1.60 2.24 -6.27
C ALA A 23 2.65 1.72 -7.27
N LEU A 24 3.92 2.09 -7.08
CA LEU A 24 5.01 1.65 -7.93
C LEU A 24 5.23 0.13 -7.81
N LEU A 25 5.25 -0.42 -6.60
CA LEU A 25 5.38 -1.86 -6.39
C LEU A 25 4.20 -2.61 -6.99
N ALA A 26 2.97 -2.14 -6.80
CA ALA A 26 1.79 -2.77 -7.38
C ALA A 26 1.84 -2.79 -8.93
N HIS A 27 2.36 -1.73 -9.54
CA HIS A 27 2.55 -1.65 -10.99
C HIS A 27 3.55 -2.69 -11.52
N HIS A 28 4.69 -2.86 -10.84
CA HIS A 28 5.73 -3.81 -11.25
C HIS A 28 5.49 -5.25 -10.81
N ALA A 29 4.73 -5.47 -9.73
CA ALA A 29 4.51 -6.81 -9.18
C ALA A 29 3.51 -7.63 -10.01
N HIS A 30 2.74 -7.01 -10.91
CA HIS A 30 1.75 -7.70 -11.76
C HIS A 30 0.84 -8.70 -11.01
N GLY A 31 0.48 -8.36 -9.76
CA GLY A 31 -0.35 -9.24 -8.93
C GLY A 31 0.39 -10.43 -8.31
N ALA A 32 1.73 -10.47 -8.29
CA ALA A 32 2.53 -11.46 -7.57
C ALA A 32 2.70 -11.16 -6.07
N VAL A 33 2.42 -9.94 -5.63
CA VAL A 33 2.57 -9.47 -4.25
C VAL A 33 1.32 -8.70 -3.81
N GLU A 34 0.89 -8.90 -2.57
CA GLU A 34 -0.14 -8.09 -1.90
C GLU A 34 0.51 -6.81 -1.35
N VAL A 35 0.05 -5.64 -1.79
CA VAL A 35 0.70 -4.36 -1.46
C VAL A 35 -0.25 -3.47 -0.67
N ARG A 36 0.23 -2.94 0.47
CA ARG A 36 -0.54 -2.05 1.38
C ARG A 36 0.30 -0.84 1.80
N SER A 37 -0.35 0.25 2.21
CA SER A 37 0.32 1.43 2.80
C SER A 37 -0.38 1.92 4.06
N ALA A 38 0.37 2.44 5.02
CA ALA A 38 -0.14 2.96 6.29
C ALA A 38 0.60 4.20 6.79
N GLY A 39 0.02 4.86 7.80
CA GLY A 39 0.55 6.02 8.50
C GLY A 39 0.51 5.83 10.01
N SER A 40 1.52 6.31 10.72
CA SER A 40 1.49 6.37 12.19
C SER A 40 0.57 7.48 12.70
N GLU A 41 0.45 8.58 11.95
CA GLU A 41 -0.40 9.74 12.24
C GLU A 41 -1.11 10.16 10.93
N PRO A 42 -2.09 9.36 10.46
CA PRO A 42 -2.66 9.54 9.13
C PRO A 42 -3.44 10.85 9.01
N THR A 43 -3.18 11.63 7.96
CA THR A 43 -3.98 12.82 7.66
C THR A 43 -5.39 12.41 7.18
N PRO A 44 -6.45 13.12 7.61
CA PRO A 44 -7.84 12.75 7.33
C PRO A 44 -8.22 12.69 5.84
N SER A 45 -7.41 13.27 4.94
CA SER A 45 -7.59 13.22 3.49
C SER A 45 -7.01 11.95 2.82
N ALA A 46 -6.31 11.07 3.53
CA ALA A 46 -5.59 9.92 2.95
C ALA A 46 -6.46 8.65 2.76
N MET A 47 -7.78 8.77 2.72
CA MET A 47 -8.68 7.64 2.46
C MET A 47 -8.94 7.45 0.97
N PHE A 48 -7.89 7.11 0.22
CA PHE A 48 -8.01 6.44 -1.08
C PHE A 48 -6.99 5.31 -1.11
N GLY A 49 -7.42 4.10 -0.74
CA GLY A 49 -6.51 2.94 -0.70
C GLY A 49 -7.00 1.70 0.05
N CYS A 50 -8.13 1.75 0.75
CA CYS A 50 -8.85 0.54 1.13
C CYS A 50 -9.77 0.12 -0.03
N VAL A 51 -9.19 -0.33 -1.15
CA VAL A 51 -9.96 -1.08 -2.14
C VAL A 51 -9.45 -2.50 -2.10
N PRO A 52 -10.15 -3.43 -1.43
CA PRO A 52 -9.94 -4.84 -1.71
C PRO A 52 -10.40 -5.06 -3.15
N ARG A 53 -9.47 -5.12 -4.10
CA ARG A 53 -9.79 -5.74 -5.37
C ARG A 53 -9.83 -7.24 -5.11
N HIS A 54 -11.03 -7.82 -5.29
CA HIS A 54 -11.26 -9.26 -5.34
C HIS A 54 -10.26 -9.96 -6.25
#